data_AF-Q96497-F1
#
_entry.id   AF-Q96497-F1
#
_cell.length_a   1.000
_cell.length_b   1.000
_cell.length_c   1.000
_cell.angle_alpha   90.00
_cell.angle_beta   90.00
_cell.angle_gamma   90.00
#
_symmetry.space_group_name_H-M   'P 1'
#
loop_
_entity.id
_entity.type
_entity.pdbx_description
1 polymer ?
#
loop_
_entity_poly.entity_id
_entity_poly.type
_entity_poly.pdbx_seq_one_letter_code
_entity_poly.pdbx_strand_id
1 'polypeptide(L)'
;NSTMSYFDTTLIVSTSNALSMLRALDALGPDPAGWTQPRTERTGSGNLLLGTGMLHPQLISWVWLWMPRCLRTGPTGVIRAYKTRLTAPENLKGGDRFVIRIKEGVYEETVRAGFYKTNLVFLGDGMGKTVITGSISTGITRITTYNTATVGILGDGFMASGLTIENTAGPDAHQAVAFRSDSDFSYIENCEFLGNQDTIYVHSLRQLFKSCRIEGNVDFIFGNAAAIFQDCTILVRPRQVKPEKGETNAIAAHGRTDPAQTTGFAFLGCLINGTDDYMKLYHSKPSKHKNYLGRPWKMYSRTVYINCTMESLIAPEGWLPWSGDFALSTLYYGEFGNSGPGANVSSRVPWSRLVPEEHVSTYYVENFLQGDEWITTAS
;
A
#
# COMPACT_ATOMS: atom_id res chain seq x y z
N ASN A 1 -3.91 -19.15 -15.03
CA ASN A 1 -2.55 -19.09 -14.44
C ASN A 1 -1.45 -18.76 -15.46
N SER A 2 -1.68 -18.93 -16.77
CA SER A 2 -0.76 -18.48 -17.84
C SER A 2 -0.69 -16.96 -18.01
N THR A 3 -1.80 -16.26 -17.79
CA THR A 3 -1.88 -14.79 -17.92
C THR A 3 -1.02 -14.06 -16.87
N MET A 4 -1.11 -14.44 -15.59
CA MET A 4 -0.25 -13.84 -14.54
C MET A 4 1.22 -14.16 -14.77
N SER A 5 1.54 -15.40 -15.18
CA SER A 5 2.91 -15.75 -15.58
C SER A 5 3.43 -14.87 -16.72
N TYR A 6 2.62 -14.58 -17.74
CA TYR A 6 2.98 -13.67 -18.83
C TYR A 6 3.20 -12.23 -18.35
N PHE A 7 2.36 -11.72 -17.45
CA PHE A 7 2.57 -10.41 -16.83
C PHE A 7 3.89 -10.35 -16.07
N ASP A 8 4.13 -11.32 -15.18
CA ASP A 8 5.30 -11.34 -14.30
C ASP A 8 6.62 -11.58 -15.05
N THR A 9 6.61 -12.45 -16.05
CA THR A 9 7.85 -12.91 -16.74
C THR A 9 8.16 -12.16 -18.02
N THR A 10 7.15 -11.56 -18.67
CA THR A 10 7.32 -10.92 -19.97
C THR A 10 7.02 -9.43 -19.88
N LEU A 11 5.81 -9.03 -19.49
CA LEU A 11 5.42 -7.62 -19.54
C LEU A 11 6.17 -6.75 -18.51
N ILE A 12 6.28 -7.22 -17.26
CA ILE A 12 7.03 -6.51 -16.21
C ILE A 12 8.52 -6.39 -16.58
N VAL A 13 9.11 -7.42 -17.18
CA VAL A 13 10.51 -7.41 -17.62
C VAL A 13 10.69 -6.45 -18.81
N SER A 14 9.83 -6.50 -19.82
CA SER A 14 9.90 -5.61 -20.98
C SER A 14 9.70 -4.14 -20.61
N THR A 15 8.75 -3.84 -19.72
CA THR A 15 8.51 -2.47 -19.24
C THR A 15 9.65 -1.96 -18.36
N SER A 16 10.21 -2.80 -17.48
CA SER A 16 11.40 -2.43 -16.69
C SER A 16 12.63 -2.17 -17.58
N ASN A 17 12.82 -2.96 -18.64
CA ASN A 17 13.88 -2.71 -19.62
C ASN A 17 13.68 -1.37 -20.34
N ALA A 18 12.45 -1.08 -20.78
CA ALA A 18 12.14 0.21 -21.42
C ALA A 18 12.39 1.39 -20.46
N LEU A 19 11.98 1.28 -19.20
CA LEU A 19 12.26 2.29 -18.16
C LEU A 19 13.76 2.46 -17.92
N SER A 20 14.52 1.37 -17.88
CA SER A 20 15.98 1.40 -17.77
C SER A 20 16.63 2.14 -18.94
N MET A 21 16.17 1.87 -20.17
CA MET A 21 16.66 2.52 -21.38
C MET A 21 16.31 4.02 -21.38
N LEU A 22 15.10 4.40 -20.99
CA LEU A 22 14.69 5.81 -20.87
C LEU A 22 15.52 6.55 -19.82
N ARG A 23 15.77 5.92 -18.66
CA ARG A 23 16.65 6.47 -17.62
C ARG A 23 18.09 6.65 -18.10
N ALA A 24 18.62 5.68 -18.83
CA ALA A 24 19.97 5.76 -19.38
C ALA A 24 20.07 6.84 -20.46
N LEU A 25 19.05 6.96 -21.32
CA LEU A 25 18.96 8.02 -22.33
C LEU A 25 18.97 9.41 -21.69
N ASP A 26 18.18 9.60 -20.63
CA ASP A 26 18.08 10.89 -19.92
C ASP A 26 19.38 11.24 -19.17
N ALA A 27 19.98 10.27 -18.48
CA ALA A 27 21.15 10.52 -17.65
C ALA A 27 22.49 10.50 -18.41
N LEU A 28 22.61 9.72 -19.48
CA LEU A 28 23.87 9.40 -20.15
C LEU A 28 23.86 9.77 -21.64
N GLY A 29 22.72 10.22 -22.17
CA GLY A 29 22.57 10.62 -23.57
C GLY A 29 22.30 9.45 -24.52
N PRO A 30 22.26 9.71 -25.85
CA PRO A 30 21.75 8.77 -26.83
C PRO A 30 22.70 7.64 -27.21
N ASP A 31 23.97 7.67 -26.76
CA ASP A 31 24.95 6.62 -27.06
C ASP A 31 24.78 5.41 -26.14
N PRO A 32 24.30 4.26 -26.64
CA PRO A 32 24.05 3.09 -25.81
C PRO A 32 25.32 2.44 -25.26
N ALA A 33 26.50 2.74 -25.83
CA ALA A 33 27.76 2.18 -25.38
C ALA A 33 28.12 2.62 -23.95
N GLY A 34 27.60 3.77 -23.50
CA GLY A 34 27.79 4.28 -22.14
C GLY A 34 26.71 3.82 -21.14
N TRP A 35 25.64 3.15 -21.60
CA TRP A 35 24.49 2.86 -20.74
C TRP A 35 24.82 1.82 -19.67
N THR A 36 24.45 2.12 -18.44
CA THR A 36 24.65 1.26 -17.27
C THR A 36 23.34 1.05 -16.52
N GLN A 37 23.32 0.06 -15.62
CA GLN A 37 22.16 -0.17 -14.76
C GLN A 37 21.80 1.10 -13.97
N PRO A 38 20.50 1.45 -13.86
CA PRO A 38 20.08 2.64 -13.12
C PRO A 38 20.60 2.64 -11.69
N ARG A 39 21.16 3.77 -11.26
CA ARG A 39 21.55 3.98 -9.87
C ARG A 39 20.30 4.07 -9.00
N THR A 40 20.38 3.53 -7.79
CA THR A 40 19.32 3.62 -6.78
C THR A 40 19.74 4.62 -5.70
N GLU A 41 18.82 4.94 -4.81
CA GLU A 41 19.05 5.82 -3.65
C GLU A 41 20.17 5.29 -2.76
N ARG A 42 20.38 3.96 -2.78
CA ARG A 42 21.48 3.31 -2.06
C ARG A 42 22.85 3.64 -2.67
N THR A 43 22.92 3.84 -3.98
CA THR A 43 24.17 4.09 -4.73
C THR A 43 24.34 5.56 -5.16
N GLY A 44 23.56 6.47 -4.57
CA GLY A 44 23.76 7.92 -4.69
C GLY A 44 22.96 8.62 -5.80
N SER A 45 21.80 8.09 -6.22
CA SER A 45 20.94 8.73 -7.24
C SER A 45 20.08 9.88 -6.71
N GLY A 46 20.65 10.79 -5.93
CA GLY A 46 19.93 11.89 -5.27
C GLY A 46 19.40 13.01 -6.17
N ASN A 47 19.66 12.99 -7.48
CA ASN A 47 19.60 14.19 -8.32
C ASN A 47 18.63 14.18 -9.51
N LEU A 48 17.62 13.31 -9.57
CA LEU A 48 16.75 13.23 -10.77
C LEU A 48 15.27 13.58 -10.58
N LEU A 49 14.86 14.11 -9.42
CA LEU A 49 13.49 14.62 -9.20
C LEU A 49 13.47 15.88 -8.33
N LEU A 50 14.38 16.84 -8.58
CA LEU A 50 14.29 18.17 -7.96
C LEU A 50 13.22 19.01 -8.68
N GLY A 51 11.95 18.72 -8.37
CA GLY A 51 10.91 19.74 -8.39
C GLY A 51 11.10 20.60 -7.14
N THR A 52 11.38 21.89 -7.32
CA THR A 52 11.46 22.87 -6.23
C THR A 52 10.06 23.11 -5.66
N GLY A 53 9.56 22.18 -4.84
CA GLY A 53 8.28 22.30 -4.14
C GLY A 53 8.52 22.34 -2.64
N MET A 54 8.72 23.53 -2.07
CA MET A 54 8.36 23.76 -0.67
C MET A 54 6.90 24.16 -0.64
N LEU A 55 6.08 23.37 0.05
CA LEU A 55 4.99 23.77 0.96
C LEU A 55 4.22 22.50 1.30
N HIS A 56 3.71 22.43 2.52
CA HIS A 56 2.78 21.40 2.98
C HIS A 56 1.38 21.99 2.81
N PRO A 57 0.65 21.74 1.71
CA PRO A 57 -0.76 22.08 1.68
C PRO A 57 -1.48 21.00 2.49
N GLN A 58 -2.27 21.41 3.47
CA GLN A 58 -3.28 20.53 4.04
C GLN A 58 -4.20 20.10 2.89
N LEU A 59 -4.06 18.84 2.44
CA LEU A 59 -4.97 18.27 1.46
C LEU A 59 -6.36 18.24 2.12
N ILE A 60 -7.30 19.02 1.61
CA ILE A 60 -8.70 19.03 2.06
C ILE A 60 -9.33 17.66 1.67
N SER A 61 -10.33 17.19 2.40
CA SER A 61 -11.02 15.93 2.04
C SER A 61 -11.73 16.07 0.68
N TRP A 62 -11.28 15.30 -0.32
CA TRP A 62 -11.64 15.50 -1.73
C TRP A 62 -12.88 14.74 -2.19
N VAL A 63 -13.22 13.63 -1.53
CA VAL A 63 -14.28 12.74 -2.00
C VAL A 63 -15.67 13.40 -1.92
N TRP A 64 -15.85 14.39 -1.04
CA TRP A 64 -17.12 15.10 -0.84
C TRP A 64 -17.40 16.22 -1.85
N LEU A 65 -16.39 16.72 -2.58
CA LEU A 65 -16.52 17.88 -3.47
C LEU A 65 -17.16 17.56 -4.84
N TRP A 66 -17.41 16.28 -5.16
CA TRP A 66 -17.77 15.85 -6.52
C TRP A 66 -19.02 14.94 -6.53
N MET A 67 -20.20 15.56 -6.45
CA MET A 67 -21.49 14.85 -6.58
C MET A 67 -22.35 15.34 -7.77
N PRO A 68 -22.08 14.93 -9.03
CA PRO A 68 -23.03 15.17 -10.12
C PRO A 68 -23.99 14.00 -10.37
N ARG A 69 -23.58 12.74 -10.11
CA ARG A 69 -24.41 11.54 -10.36
C ARG A 69 -24.16 10.43 -9.33
N CYS A 70 -25.12 10.22 -8.43
CA CYS A 70 -25.06 9.18 -7.39
C CYS A 70 -26.00 8.02 -7.75
N LEU A 71 -25.47 6.79 -7.82
CA LEU A 71 -26.30 5.60 -7.66
C LEU A 71 -26.47 5.36 -6.15
N ARG A 72 -27.71 5.36 -5.66
CA ARG A 72 -28.04 5.07 -4.25
C ARG A 72 -28.33 3.59 -4.10
N THR A 73 -27.54 2.86 -3.33
CA THR A 73 -27.97 1.54 -2.82
C THR A 73 -28.77 1.76 -1.52
N GLY A 74 -29.92 1.09 -1.37
CA GLY A 74 -30.74 1.14 -0.14
C GLY A 74 -30.29 0.14 0.93
N PRO A 75 -30.95 0.06 2.10
CA PRO A 75 -30.66 -0.92 3.16
C PRO A 75 -30.99 -2.38 2.75
N THR A 76 -31.79 -2.53 1.70
CA THR A 76 -32.04 -3.78 0.96
C THR A 76 -31.46 -3.71 -0.46
N GLY A 77 -30.73 -2.63 -0.76
CA GLY A 77 -30.02 -2.42 -2.01
C GLY A 77 -28.75 -3.23 -1.99
N VAL A 78 -28.89 -4.48 -2.40
CA VAL A 78 -27.80 -5.31 -2.90
C VAL A 78 -26.88 -4.42 -3.73
N ILE A 79 -25.60 -4.26 -3.36
CA ILE A 79 -24.59 -3.97 -4.38
C ILE A 79 -24.71 -5.20 -5.29
N ARG A 80 -25.47 -5.13 -6.39
CA ARG A 80 -25.62 -6.27 -7.31
C ARG A 80 -24.29 -6.48 -8.04
N ALA A 81 -23.26 -6.88 -7.30
CA ALA A 81 -22.24 -7.80 -7.74
C ALA A 81 -22.80 -9.22 -7.52
N TYR A 82 -23.79 -9.62 -8.33
CA TYR A 82 -24.15 -11.04 -8.42
C TYR A 82 -22.92 -11.76 -8.99
N LYS A 83 -22.13 -12.33 -8.09
CA LYS A 83 -21.09 -13.35 -8.30
C LYS A 83 -19.93 -13.09 -9.29
N THR A 84 -19.93 -12.10 -10.20
CA THR A 84 -18.81 -12.00 -11.18
C THR A 84 -18.60 -10.68 -11.94
N ARG A 85 -19.21 -9.52 -11.59
CA ARG A 85 -18.85 -8.20 -12.17
C ARG A 85 -19.62 -7.08 -11.45
N LEU A 86 -18.95 -6.00 -11.06
CA LEU A 86 -19.62 -4.77 -10.64
C LEU A 86 -20.47 -4.22 -11.82
N THR A 87 -21.76 -3.98 -11.59
CA THR A 87 -22.70 -3.39 -12.57
C THR A 87 -22.55 -1.86 -12.68
N ALA A 88 -21.30 -1.40 -12.81
CA ALA A 88 -20.98 -0.02 -13.13
C ALA A 88 -20.77 0.15 -14.65
N PRO A 89 -20.93 1.35 -15.23
CA PRO A 89 -20.57 1.62 -16.62
C PRO A 89 -19.09 1.31 -16.91
N GLU A 90 -18.79 1.03 -18.17
CA GLU A 90 -17.43 0.81 -18.67
C GLU A 90 -16.93 2.05 -19.40
N ASN A 91 -15.63 2.32 -19.30
CA ASN A 91 -14.93 3.38 -20.04
C ASN A 91 -15.61 4.74 -19.95
N LEU A 92 -15.77 5.26 -18.73
CA LEU A 92 -16.29 6.60 -18.52
C LEU A 92 -15.44 7.61 -19.30
N LYS A 93 -16.08 8.33 -20.22
CA LYS A 93 -15.40 9.31 -21.10
C LYS A 93 -15.10 10.60 -20.32
N GLY A 94 -14.00 11.27 -20.67
CA GLY A 94 -13.77 12.67 -20.33
C GLY A 94 -13.52 12.98 -18.85
N GLY A 95 -13.02 12.03 -18.04
CA GLY A 95 -12.77 12.25 -16.61
C GLY A 95 -14.01 12.16 -15.72
N ASP A 96 -15.16 11.79 -16.28
CA ASP A 96 -16.38 11.56 -15.51
C ASP A 96 -16.19 10.45 -14.46
N ARG A 97 -16.65 10.72 -13.24
CA ARG A 97 -16.64 9.78 -12.11
C ARG A 97 -17.99 9.11 -11.94
N PHE A 98 -17.99 7.82 -11.59
CA PHE A 98 -19.21 7.09 -11.25
C PHE A 98 -19.26 6.79 -9.76
N VAL A 99 -20.10 7.53 -9.04
CA VAL A 99 -20.22 7.45 -7.59
C VAL A 99 -21.24 6.38 -7.19
N ILE A 100 -20.74 5.38 -6.47
CA ILE A 100 -21.52 4.35 -5.81
C ILE A 100 -21.57 4.72 -4.33
N ARG A 101 -22.71 5.24 -3.90
CA ARG A 101 -22.94 5.46 -2.47
C ARG A 101 -23.39 4.15 -1.83
N ILE A 102 -22.62 3.69 -0.87
CA ILE A 102 -22.85 2.47 -0.11
C ILE A 102 -23.34 2.89 1.28
N LYS A 103 -24.54 2.49 1.65
CA LYS A 103 -25.10 2.89 2.95
C LYS A 103 -24.43 2.16 4.10
N GLU A 104 -24.67 2.66 5.32
CA GLU A 104 -24.38 1.90 6.54
C GLU A 104 -24.98 0.48 6.46
N GLY A 105 -24.18 -0.52 6.82
CA GLY A 105 -24.51 -1.93 6.71
C GLY A 105 -23.27 -2.82 6.55
N VAL A 106 -23.46 -4.12 6.76
CA VAL A 106 -22.44 -5.15 6.52
C VAL A 106 -22.78 -5.90 5.24
N TYR A 107 -21.85 -5.89 4.29
CA TYR A 107 -21.98 -6.45 2.94
C TYR A 107 -21.03 -7.64 2.81
N GLU A 108 -21.54 -8.85 2.99
CA GLU A 108 -20.76 -10.09 2.83
C GLU A 108 -20.67 -10.47 1.35
N GLU A 109 -19.71 -9.86 0.64
CA GLU A 109 -19.55 -10.02 -0.79
C GLU A 109 -18.10 -9.86 -1.26
N THR A 110 -17.78 -10.54 -2.37
CA THR A 110 -16.50 -10.39 -3.05
C THR A 110 -16.67 -9.45 -4.25
N VAL A 111 -16.05 -8.28 -4.19
CA VAL A 111 -16.17 -7.23 -5.20
C VAL A 111 -15.01 -7.29 -6.18
N ARG A 112 -15.30 -7.20 -7.48
CA ARG A 112 -14.30 -7.12 -8.55
C ARG A 112 -14.66 -6.01 -9.53
N ALA A 113 -13.79 -5.00 -9.64
CA ALA A 113 -13.84 -3.98 -10.69
C ALA A 113 -12.77 -4.30 -11.72
N GLY A 114 -13.18 -4.76 -12.90
CA GLY A 114 -12.25 -5.09 -13.99
C GLY A 114 -11.65 -3.84 -14.65
N PHE A 115 -10.66 -4.06 -15.52
CA PHE A 115 -9.88 -3.02 -16.20
C PHE A 115 -10.72 -1.89 -16.83
N TYR A 116 -11.84 -2.22 -17.48
CA TYR A 116 -12.71 -1.22 -18.13
C TYR A 116 -13.60 -0.41 -17.17
N LYS A 117 -13.57 -0.70 -15.86
CA LYS A 117 -14.39 0.01 -14.86
C LYS A 117 -13.58 1.16 -14.25
N THR A 118 -13.29 2.18 -15.06
CA THR A 118 -12.50 3.36 -14.66
C THR A 118 -13.32 4.38 -13.88
N ASN A 119 -12.64 5.25 -13.13
CA ASN A 119 -13.19 6.39 -12.37
C ASN A 119 -14.35 6.03 -11.41
N LEU A 120 -14.30 4.84 -10.82
CA LEU A 120 -15.28 4.43 -9.81
C LEU A 120 -14.99 5.09 -8.47
N VAL A 121 -16.03 5.62 -7.83
CA VAL A 121 -15.94 6.20 -6.49
C VAL A 121 -16.83 5.41 -5.55
N PHE A 122 -16.25 4.77 -4.53
CA PHE A 122 -17.00 4.12 -3.45
C PHE A 122 -17.12 5.10 -2.29
N LEU A 123 -18.35 5.48 -1.95
CA LEU A 123 -18.61 6.42 -0.86
C LEU A 123 -19.50 5.75 0.19
N GLY A 124 -18.92 5.39 1.32
CA GLY A 124 -19.63 4.84 2.46
C GLY A 124 -20.17 5.92 3.40
N ASP A 125 -20.99 5.51 4.38
CA ASP A 125 -21.51 6.42 5.43
C ASP A 125 -20.57 6.55 6.65
N GLY A 126 -19.40 5.90 6.63
CA GLY A 126 -18.32 6.03 7.62
C GLY A 126 -17.53 4.72 7.86
N MET A 127 -16.27 4.84 8.29
CA MET A 127 -15.49 3.70 8.81
C MET A 127 -16.24 3.01 9.96
N GLY A 128 -16.27 1.68 9.96
CA GLY A 128 -17.01 0.86 10.92
C GLY A 128 -18.54 0.84 10.73
N LYS A 129 -19.10 1.72 9.88
CA LYS A 129 -20.54 1.77 9.56
C LYS A 129 -20.87 1.03 8.27
N THR A 130 -20.11 1.33 7.22
CA THR A 130 -20.23 0.65 5.93
C THR A 130 -19.10 -0.36 5.82
N VAL A 131 -19.41 -1.65 5.90
CA VAL A 131 -18.40 -2.72 5.95
C VAL A 131 -18.59 -3.67 4.77
N ILE A 132 -17.56 -3.87 3.95
CA ILE A 132 -17.52 -4.93 2.93
C ILE A 132 -16.62 -6.05 3.46
N THR A 133 -17.18 -7.24 3.63
CA THR A 133 -16.52 -8.35 4.34
C THR A 133 -16.46 -9.62 3.49
N GLY A 134 -15.39 -10.38 3.70
CA GLY A 134 -15.13 -11.66 3.05
C GLY A 134 -14.17 -12.50 3.92
N SER A 135 -13.93 -13.75 3.54
CA SER A 135 -13.12 -14.69 4.33
C SER A 135 -12.29 -15.65 3.47
N ILE A 136 -12.03 -15.28 2.22
CA ILE A 136 -11.27 -16.11 1.29
C ILE A 136 -9.79 -16.04 1.67
N SER A 137 -9.13 -17.21 1.74
CA SER A 137 -7.69 -17.31 1.99
C SER A 137 -7.03 -18.43 1.20
N THR A 138 -5.71 -18.35 1.06
CA THR A 138 -4.91 -19.40 0.41
C THR A 138 -4.94 -20.71 1.18
N GLY A 139 -4.90 -20.66 2.52
CA GLY A 139 -4.89 -21.84 3.39
C GLY A 139 -6.19 -22.64 3.35
N ILE A 140 -7.33 -21.94 3.23
CA ILE A 140 -8.65 -22.57 3.22
C ILE A 140 -9.04 -23.00 1.80
N THR A 141 -8.88 -22.09 0.82
CA THR A 141 -9.44 -22.28 -0.53
C THR A 141 -8.42 -22.75 -1.56
N ARG A 142 -7.13 -22.82 -1.22
CA ARG A 142 -6.02 -23.24 -2.11
C ARG A 142 -5.92 -22.44 -3.41
N ILE A 143 -6.38 -21.19 -3.40
CA ILE A 143 -6.20 -20.23 -4.50
C ILE A 143 -4.93 -19.38 -4.27
N THR A 144 -4.55 -18.59 -5.27
CA THR A 144 -3.44 -17.63 -5.14
C THR A 144 -3.83 -16.42 -4.29
N THR A 145 -2.88 -15.82 -3.56
CA THR A 145 -3.09 -14.59 -2.76
C THR A 145 -3.79 -13.49 -3.56
N TYR A 146 -3.46 -13.32 -4.83
CA TYR A 146 -4.11 -12.33 -5.71
C TYR A 146 -5.65 -12.45 -5.73
N ASN A 147 -6.16 -13.69 -5.67
CA ASN A 147 -7.58 -13.99 -5.78
C ASN A 147 -8.32 -14.00 -4.43
N THR A 148 -7.61 -13.87 -3.30
CA THR A 148 -8.21 -13.87 -1.96
C THR A 148 -8.84 -12.54 -1.56
N ALA A 149 -8.57 -11.47 -2.32
CA ALA A 149 -9.07 -10.13 -2.03
C ALA A 149 -10.59 -10.09 -1.79
N THR A 150 -11.06 -9.50 -0.69
CA THR A 150 -12.49 -9.18 -0.51
C THR A 150 -12.91 -8.19 -1.60
N VAL A 151 -12.16 -7.10 -1.77
CA VAL A 151 -12.35 -6.11 -2.84
C VAL A 151 -11.09 -6.05 -3.71
N GLY A 152 -11.26 -6.27 -5.03
CA GLY A 152 -10.17 -6.19 -6.00
C GLY A 152 -10.49 -5.21 -7.13
N ILE A 153 -9.64 -4.20 -7.30
CA ILE A 153 -9.83 -3.09 -8.24
C ILE A 153 -8.72 -3.08 -9.29
N LEU A 154 -9.08 -3.13 -10.57
CA LEU A 154 -8.17 -3.04 -11.71
C LEU A 154 -8.37 -1.77 -12.55
N GLY A 155 -9.55 -1.15 -12.50
CA GLY A 155 -9.84 0.02 -13.34
C GLY A 155 -9.27 1.30 -12.76
N ASP A 156 -8.58 2.09 -13.59
CA ASP A 156 -7.86 3.32 -13.19
C ASP A 156 -8.78 4.41 -12.63
N GLY A 157 -8.23 5.31 -11.81
CA GLY A 157 -8.92 6.44 -11.20
C GLY A 157 -9.88 6.03 -10.08
N PHE A 158 -9.65 4.89 -9.44
CA PHE A 158 -10.51 4.42 -8.35
C PHE A 158 -10.40 5.34 -7.13
N MET A 159 -11.54 5.68 -6.53
CA MET A 159 -11.58 6.42 -5.28
C MET A 159 -12.44 5.70 -4.25
N ALA A 160 -12.08 5.82 -2.98
CA ALA A 160 -12.89 5.33 -1.88
C ALA A 160 -12.85 6.27 -0.67
N SER A 161 -13.98 6.43 0.00
CA SER A 161 -14.02 7.08 1.32
C SER A 161 -15.14 6.60 2.21
N GLY A 162 -14.89 6.58 3.52
CA GLY A 162 -15.90 6.37 4.54
C GLY A 162 -16.41 4.95 4.61
N LEU A 163 -15.54 3.94 4.44
CA LEU A 163 -15.93 2.54 4.49
C LEU A 163 -14.81 1.66 5.06
N THR A 164 -15.19 0.48 5.54
CA THR A 164 -14.29 -0.59 5.99
C THR A 164 -14.30 -1.72 4.96
N ILE A 165 -13.13 -2.22 4.59
CA ILE A 165 -12.96 -3.45 3.81
C ILE A 165 -12.21 -4.45 4.67
N GLU A 166 -12.78 -5.63 4.87
CA GLU A 166 -12.18 -6.62 5.74
C GLU A 166 -12.07 -8.03 5.13
N ASN A 167 -11.09 -8.78 5.62
CA ASN A 167 -10.99 -10.21 5.42
C ASN A 167 -10.89 -10.94 6.78
N THR A 168 -11.88 -11.78 7.06
CA THR A 168 -12.11 -12.45 8.35
C THR A 168 -11.60 -13.89 8.39
N ALA A 169 -10.84 -14.35 7.38
CA ALA A 169 -10.33 -15.73 7.33
C ALA A 169 -9.51 -16.11 8.58
N GLY A 170 -8.90 -15.12 9.24
CA GLY A 170 -8.25 -15.29 10.53
C GLY A 170 -6.77 -15.67 10.45
N PRO A 171 -6.11 -15.81 11.61
CA PRO A 171 -4.65 -15.94 11.72
C PRO A 171 -4.05 -17.23 11.12
N ASP A 172 -4.75 -18.36 11.24
CA ASP A 172 -4.26 -19.67 10.77
C ASP A 172 -4.64 -19.95 9.30
N ALA A 173 -5.32 -19.01 8.64
CA ALA A 173 -5.81 -19.18 7.29
C ALA A 173 -4.77 -18.83 6.21
N HIS A 174 -3.54 -18.47 6.61
CA HIS A 174 -2.48 -17.93 5.75
C HIS A 174 -2.90 -16.63 5.05
N GLN A 175 -2.42 -16.37 3.83
CA GLN A 175 -2.64 -15.10 3.12
C GLN A 175 -4.13 -14.87 2.82
N ALA A 176 -4.65 -13.71 3.24
CA ALA A 176 -6.06 -13.36 3.13
C ALA A 176 -6.22 -11.85 2.93
N VAL A 177 -6.38 -11.43 1.68
CA VAL A 177 -6.37 -10.02 1.30
C VAL A 177 -7.73 -9.40 1.56
N ALA A 178 -7.78 -8.25 2.24
CA ALA A 178 -8.98 -7.43 2.35
C ALA A 178 -9.16 -6.59 1.09
N PHE A 179 -8.12 -5.83 0.72
CA PHE A 179 -8.14 -4.94 -0.44
C PHE A 179 -6.96 -5.18 -1.36
N ARG A 180 -7.23 -5.27 -2.67
CA ARG A 180 -6.21 -5.27 -3.72
C ARG A 180 -6.49 -4.16 -4.72
N SER A 181 -5.45 -3.39 -5.04
CA SER A 181 -5.50 -2.41 -6.13
C SER A 181 -4.38 -2.63 -7.13
N ASP A 182 -4.77 -2.73 -8.40
CA ASP A 182 -3.92 -2.71 -9.59
C ASP A 182 -4.17 -1.42 -10.41
N SER A 183 -4.96 -0.48 -9.85
CA SER A 183 -5.50 0.71 -10.50
C SER A 183 -4.53 1.89 -10.36
N ASP A 184 -4.17 2.51 -11.48
CA ASP A 184 -3.43 3.77 -11.45
C ASP A 184 -4.32 4.89 -10.94
N PHE A 185 -3.72 5.90 -10.30
CA PHE A 185 -4.47 7.04 -9.76
C PHE A 185 -5.51 6.66 -8.70
N SER A 186 -5.22 5.63 -7.91
CA SER A 186 -6.10 5.26 -6.79
C SER A 186 -5.99 6.29 -5.66
N TYR A 187 -7.12 6.92 -5.28
CA TYR A 187 -7.20 7.83 -4.12
C TYR A 187 -8.16 7.28 -3.06
N ILE A 188 -7.62 6.80 -1.95
CA ILE A 188 -8.37 6.22 -0.84
C ILE A 188 -8.20 7.12 0.38
N GLU A 189 -9.31 7.61 0.94
CA GLU A 189 -9.27 8.52 2.09
C GLU A 189 -10.31 8.16 3.16
N ASN A 190 -9.95 8.18 4.45
CA ASN A 190 -10.87 7.85 5.54
C ASN A 190 -11.50 6.45 5.38
N CYS A 191 -10.69 5.46 5.00
CA CYS A 191 -11.10 4.07 4.90
C CYS A 191 -10.38 3.23 5.95
N GLU A 192 -11.00 2.11 6.31
CA GLU A 192 -10.43 1.12 7.22
C GLU A 192 -10.21 -0.20 6.49
N PHE A 193 -9.06 -0.83 6.74
CA PHE A 193 -8.69 -2.12 6.16
C PHE A 193 -8.32 -3.09 7.26
N LEU A 194 -9.13 -4.14 7.41
CA LEU A 194 -8.96 -5.12 8.48
C LEU A 194 -8.61 -6.49 7.90
N GLY A 195 -7.46 -7.03 8.28
CA GLY A 195 -7.06 -8.37 7.88
C GLY A 195 -6.05 -8.94 8.84
N ASN A 196 -5.38 -10.03 8.47
CA ASN A 196 -4.28 -10.61 9.21
C ASN A 196 -3.01 -10.59 8.35
N GLN A 197 -2.66 -11.72 7.76
CA GLN A 197 -1.57 -11.82 6.82
C GLN A 197 -2.03 -11.30 5.46
N ASP A 198 -1.23 -10.41 4.85
CA ASP A 198 -1.46 -9.85 3.51
C ASP A 198 -2.73 -8.96 3.41
N THR A 199 -3.06 -8.16 4.43
CA THR A 199 -4.30 -7.34 4.49
C THR A 199 -4.53 -6.45 3.26
N ILE A 200 -3.55 -5.63 2.86
CA ILE A 200 -3.62 -4.77 1.68
C ILE A 200 -2.56 -5.18 0.67
N TYR A 201 -3.03 -5.54 -0.52
CA TYR A 201 -2.21 -5.79 -1.68
C TYR A 201 -2.20 -4.56 -2.61
N VAL A 202 -1.25 -3.66 -2.38
CA VAL A 202 -0.95 -2.54 -3.28
C VAL A 202 -0.12 -3.06 -4.47
N HIS A 203 -0.80 -3.76 -5.37
CA HIS A 203 -0.19 -4.63 -6.38
C HIS A 203 0.75 -3.86 -7.32
N SER A 204 0.26 -2.78 -7.93
CA SER A 204 0.98 -2.04 -8.97
C SER A 204 0.47 -0.60 -9.13
N LEU A 205 1.20 0.23 -9.89
CA LEU A 205 0.83 1.60 -10.28
C LEU A 205 0.78 2.59 -9.11
N ARG A 206 0.23 3.80 -9.30
CA ARG A 206 0.28 4.90 -8.31
C ARG A 206 -0.97 4.91 -7.43
N GLN A 207 -0.75 4.96 -6.11
CA GLN A 207 -1.83 4.85 -5.13
C GLN A 207 -1.57 5.75 -3.92
N LEU A 208 -2.58 6.50 -3.49
CA LEU A 208 -2.55 7.30 -2.26
C LEU A 208 -3.59 6.78 -1.27
N PHE A 209 -3.15 6.48 -0.05
CA PHE A 209 -3.98 6.18 1.10
C PHE A 209 -3.80 7.30 2.11
N LYS A 210 -4.88 8.01 2.45
CA LYS A 210 -4.82 9.18 3.32
C LYS A 210 -5.79 9.07 4.49
N SER A 211 -5.31 9.31 5.71
CA SER A 211 -6.15 9.25 6.92
C SER A 211 -6.88 7.90 7.06
N CYS A 212 -6.24 6.82 6.60
CA CYS A 212 -6.79 5.47 6.65
C CYS A 212 -6.35 4.76 7.93
N ARG A 213 -7.13 3.77 8.36
CA ARG A 213 -6.75 2.82 9.41
C ARG A 213 -6.45 1.46 8.79
N ILE A 214 -5.29 0.88 9.07
CA ILE A 214 -4.85 -0.38 8.47
C ILE A 214 -4.40 -1.34 9.56
N GLU A 215 -5.04 -2.50 9.65
CA GLU A 215 -4.75 -3.52 10.65
C GLU A 215 -4.27 -4.83 10.02
N GLY A 216 -3.21 -5.40 10.59
CA GLY A 216 -2.73 -6.72 10.17
C GLY A 216 -1.54 -7.20 10.99
N ASN A 217 -0.84 -8.23 10.52
CA ASN A 217 0.31 -8.78 11.23
C ASN A 217 1.51 -9.08 10.32
N VAL A 218 1.40 -10.05 9.43
CA VAL A 218 2.49 -10.46 8.54
C VAL A 218 2.29 -9.85 7.17
N ASP A 219 3.27 -9.07 6.73
CA ASP A 219 3.32 -8.50 5.38
C ASP A 219 2.02 -7.79 4.99
N PHE A 220 1.36 -7.17 5.97
CA PHE A 220 -0.03 -6.76 5.80
C PHE A 220 -0.20 -5.54 4.91
N ILE A 221 0.91 -4.89 4.52
CA ILE A 221 1.00 -3.97 3.39
C ILE A 221 2.08 -4.50 2.44
N PHE A 222 1.69 -5.03 1.28
CA PHE A 222 2.62 -5.66 0.34
C PHE A 222 2.26 -5.41 -1.12
N GLY A 223 3.23 -5.65 -2.00
CA GLY A 223 3.09 -5.42 -3.44
C GLY A 223 4.21 -4.58 -4.03
N ASN A 224 4.01 -4.08 -5.25
CA ASN A 224 5.01 -3.33 -6.02
C ASN A 224 4.44 -2.03 -6.60
N ALA A 225 3.45 -1.42 -5.95
CA ALA A 225 2.96 -0.09 -6.32
C ALA A 225 3.96 1.02 -5.95
N ALA A 226 3.82 2.19 -6.58
CA ALA A 226 4.23 3.44 -5.97
C ALA A 226 3.08 3.87 -5.03
N ALA A 227 3.21 3.60 -3.73
CA ALA A 227 2.16 3.81 -2.77
C ALA A 227 2.59 4.76 -1.65
N ILE A 228 1.79 5.79 -1.40
CA ILE A 228 1.92 6.66 -0.23
C ILE A 228 0.82 6.34 0.77
N PHE A 229 1.21 6.19 2.03
CA PHE A 229 0.32 6.16 3.18
C PHE A 229 0.57 7.45 3.97
N GLN A 230 -0.38 8.38 3.93
CA GLN A 230 -0.26 9.70 4.54
C GLN A 230 -1.25 9.85 5.71
N ASP A 231 -0.75 10.26 6.88
CA ASP A 231 -1.56 10.48 8.08
C ASP A 231 -2.40 9.25 8.48
N CYS A 232 -1.92 8.05 8.14
CA CYS A 232 -2.61 6.80 8.42
C CYS A 232 -2.29 6.28 9.82
N THR A 233 -3.23 5.52 10.38
CA THR A 233 -3.02 4.73 11.60
C THR A 233 -2.76 3.28 11.21
N ILE A 234 -1.55 2.80 11.46
CA ILE A 234 -1.07 1.46 11.09
C ILE A 234 -0.95 0.63 12.36
N LEU A 235 -1.75 -0.43 12.47
CA LEU A 235 -1.87 -1.21 13.70
C LEU A 235 -1.51 -2.67 13.51
N VAL A 236 -0.56 -3.14 14.32
CA VAL A 236 -0.32 -4.57 14.46
C VAL A 236 -1.44 -5.19 15.30
N ARG A 237 -2.03 -6.27 14.80
CA ARG A 237 -3.03 -7.06 15.53
C ARG A 237 -2.47 -8.45 15.89
N PRO A 238 -3.08 -9.15 16.86
CA PRO A 238 -2.67 -10.50 17.21
C PRO A 238 -2.80 -11.47 16.03
N ARG A 239 -1.77 -12.29 15.82
CA ARG A 239 -1.65 -13.29 14.75
C ARG A 239 -1.90 -14.72 15.24
N GLN A 240 -2.08 -14.99 16.52
CA GLN A 240 -2.13 -16.39 16.98
C GLN A 240 -3.43 -16.75 17.70
N VAL A 241 -3.86 -17.98 17.46
CA VAL A 241 -4.84 -18.68 18.33
C VAL A 241 -4.26 -18.89 19.74
N LYS A 242 -2.92 -18.87 19.89
CA LYS A 242 -2.17 -19.03 21.14
C LYS A 242 -1.11 -17.92 21.33
N PRO A 243 -1.54 -16.66 21.56
CA PRO A 243 -0.68 -15.47 21.48
C PRO A 243 0.46 -15.44 22.51
N GLU A 244 0.39 -16.23 23.58
CA GLU A 244 1.42 -16.31 24.62
C GLU A 244 2.77 -16.87 24.14
N LYS A 245 2.79 -17.50 22.95
CA LYS A 245 4.01 -18.07 22.36
C LYS A 245 4.87 -17.05 21.62
N GLY A 246 4.34 -15.85 21.38
CA GLY A 246 5.05 -14.77 20.72
C GLY A 246 4.89 -14.79 19.21
N GLU A 247 5.09 -13.63 18.61
CA GLU A 247 4.82 -13.35 17.20
C GLU A 247 5.97 -12.57 16.58
N THR A 248 6.24 -12.85 15.31
CA THR A 248 7.11 -12.03 14.47
C THR A 248 6.28 -11.49 13.32
N ASN A 249 6.18 -10.17 13.27
CA ASN A 249 5.33 -9.42 12.36
C ASN A 249 6.18 -8.44 11.56
N ALA A 250 5.75 -8.16 10.33
CA ALA A 250 6.37 -7.18 9.47
C ALA A 250 5.26 -6.33 8.84
N ILE A 251 5.37 -5.01 8.97
CA ILE A 251 4.35 -4.08 8.46
C ILE A 251 4.34 -4.11 6.94
N ALA A 252 5.52 -3.88 6.34
CA ALA A 252 5.66 -3.77 4.90
C ALA A 252 6.44 -4.93 4.27
N ALA A 253 6.01 -5.37 3.10
CA ALA A 253 6.75 -6.30 2.23
C ALA A 253 6.77 -5.79 0.78
N HIS A 254 7.60 -4.78 0.51
CA HIS A 254 7.69 -4.18 -0.83
C HIS A 254 8.43 -5.09 -1.81
N GLY A 255 7.88 -5.21 -3.03
CA GLY A 255 8.19 -6.20 -4.03
C GLY A 255 8.90 -5.68 -5.28
N ARG A 256 9.63 -4.57 -5.23
CA ARG A 256 10.41 -4.09 -6.38
C ARG A 256 11.49 -5.08 -6.81
N THR A 257 11.42 -5.50 -8.07
CA THR A 257 12.31 -6.52 -8.65
C THR A 257 13.44 -5.94 -9.49
N ASP A 258 13.31 -4.68 -9.92
CA ASP A 258 14.23 -4.03 -10.84
C ASP A 258 14.55 -2.59 -10.35
N PRO A 259 15.82 -2.15 -10.38
CA PRO A 259 16.22 -0.82 -9.89
C PRO A 259 15.64 0.34 -10.70
N ALA A 260 15.23 0.11 -11.95
CA ALA A 260 14.62 1.12 -12.81
C ALA A 260 13.18 1.45 -12.42
N GLN A 261 12.49 0.54 -11.72
CA GLN A 261 11.12 0.74 -11.27
C GLN A 261 11.06 1.88 -10.25
N THR A 262 10.18 2.83 -10.50
CA THR A 262 9.87 3.97 -9.63
C THR A 262 8.88 3.62 -8.51
N THR A 263 8.74 2.33 -8.17
CA THR A 263 7.80 1.81 -7.17
C THR A 263 8.41 1.73 -5.78
N GLY A 264 7.59 1.81 -4.74
CA GLY A 264 8.04 1.92 -3.36
C GLY A 264 6.89 2.27 -2.43
N PHE A 265 7.10 2.02 -1.15
CA PHE A 265 6.16 2.46 -0.11
C PHE A 265 6.74 3.65 0.65
N ALA A 266 5.96 4.72 0.78
CA ALA A 266 6.29 5.84 1.65
C ALA A 266 5.19 6.04 2.68
N PHE A 267 5.57 5.96 3.96
CA PHE A 267 4.72 6.25 5.10
C PHE A 267 5.06 7.66 5.58
N LEU A 268 4.09 8.57 5.52
CA LEU A 268 4.26 10.00 5.82
C LEU A 268 3.34 10.38 6.98
N GLY A 269 3.88 10.84 8.11
CA GLY A 269 3.04 11.31 9.22
C GLY A 269 2.19 10.22 9.90
N CYS A 270 2.47 8.95 9.63
CA CYS A 270 1.66 7.85 10.14
C CYS A 270 1.90 7.60 11.64
N LEU A 271 0.86 7.10 12.33
CA LEU A 271 1.01 6.44 13.62
C LEU A 271 1.24 4.95 13.41
N ILE A 272 2.33 4.41 13.97
CA ILE A 272 2.64 2.99 13.98
C ILE A 272 2.49 2.45 15.40
N ASN A 273 1.46 1.64 15.64
CA ASN A 273 1.14 1.08 16.95
C ASN A 273 0.63 -0.37 16.84
N GLY A 274 0.19 -0.96 17.95
CA GLY A 274 -0.64 -2.15 17.99
C GLY A 274 -2.10 -1.81 18.29
N THR A 275 -3.01 -2.71 17.92
CA THR A 275 -4.37 -2.74 18.47
C THR A 275 -4.31 -2.89 20.00
N ASP A 276 -5.34 -2.44 20.73
CA ASP A 276 -5.38 -2.53 22.19
C ASP A 276 -5.11 -3.95 22.70
N ASP A 277 -5.68 -4.96 22.04
CA ASP A 277 -5.48 -6.35 22.38
C ASP A 277 -4.05 -6.84 22.10
N TYR A 278 -3.44 -6.36 21.02
CA TYR A 278 -2.03 -6.63 20.75
C TYR A 278 -1.12 -5.97 21.80
N MET A 279 -1.41 -4.73 22.19
CA MET A 279 -0.57 -4.00 23.15
C MET A 279 -0.65 -4.63 24.55
N LYS A 280 -1.81 -5.15 24.97
CA LYS A 280 -1.93 -5.97 26.20
C LYS A 280 -0.99 -7.18 26.16
N LEU A 281 -0.96 -7.91 25.04
CA LEU A 281 -0.07 -9.07 24.84
C LEU A 281 1.40 -8.65 24.84
N TYR A 282 1.75 -7.62 24.07
CA TYR A 282 3.08 -7.05 24.00
C TYR A 282 3.59 -6.67 25.40
N HIS A 283 2.83 -5.90 26.18
CA HIS A 283 3.24 -5.49 27.53
C HIS A 283 3.36 -6.66 28.51
N SER A 284 2.59 -7.74 28.32
CA SER A 284 2.72 -8.94 29.16
C SER A 284 4.08 -9.64 28.99
N LYS A 285 4.61 -9.70 27.76
CA LYS A 285 5.88 -10.38 27.42
C LYS A 285 6.57 -9.72 26.20
N PRO A 286 7.15 -8.51 26.31
CA PRO A 286 7.67 -7.76 25.16
C PRO A 286 8.71 -8.54 24.34
N SER A 287 9.55 -9.35 25.00
CA SER A 287 10.60 -10.16 24.36
C SER A 287 10.09 -11.24 23.41
N LYS A 288 8.79 -11.57 23.46
CA LYS A 288 8.14 -12.57 22.61
C LYS A 288 7.41 -11.96 21.40
N HIS A 289 7.16 -10.66 21.41
CA HIS A 289 6.37 -9.98 20.38
C HIS A 289 7.28 -9.02 19.60
N LYS A 290 7.74 -9.47 18.43
CA LYS A 290 8.69 -8.74 17.58
C LYS A 290 7.98 -8.16 16.37
N ASN A 291 8.03 -6.83 16.24
CA ASN A 291 7.45 -6.13 15.11
C ASN A 291 8.51 -5.34 14.37
N TYR A 292 8.48 -5.46 13.05
CA TYR A 292 9.43 -4.83 12.16
C TYR A 292 8.69 -3.92 11.17
N LEU A 293 9.34 -2.81 10.81
CA LEU A 293 8.88 -1.84 9.82
C LEU A 293 8.68 -2.48 8.44
N GLY A 294 9.44 -3.53 8.13
CA GLY A 294 9.23 -4.34 6.93
C GLY A 294 10.32 -5.36 6.66
N ARG A 295 10.16 -6.11 5.56
CA ARG A 295 11.13 -7.09 5.05
C ARG A 295 11.14 -7.19 3.52
N PRO A 296 12.30 -7.48 2.89
CA PRO A 296 12.45 -7.32 1.45
C PRO A 296 11.91 -8.52 0.68
N TRP A 297 10.64 -8.47 0.29
CA TRP A 297 10.03 -9.52 -0.52
C TRP A 297 10.77 -9.75 -1.85
N LYS A 298 11.35 -8.69 -2.42
CA LYS A 298 12.14 -8.74 -3.67
C LYS A 298 13.44 -7.93 -3.56
N MET A 299 14.35 -8.20 -4.50
CA MET A 299 15.76 -7.78 -4.47
C MET A 299 15.98 -6.27 -4.29
N TYR A 300 15.12 -5.43 -4.88
CA TYR A 300 15.24 -3.97 -4.83
C TYR A 300 14.16 -3.33 -3.97
N SER A 301 13.66 -4.06 -2.95
CA SER A 301 12.65 -3.57 -2.01
C SER A 301 12.97 -2.15 -1.53
N ARG A 302 11.93 -1.31 -1.41
CA ARG A 302 12.03 0.12 -1.16
C ARG A 302 10.87 0.57 -0.30
N THR A 303 11.18 0.97 0.92
CA THR A 303 10.19 1.39 1.92
C THR A 303 10.80 2.51 2.76
N VAL A 304 10.07 3.60 2.95
CA VAL A 304 10.50 4.72 3.79
C VAL A 304 9.44 5.13 4.81
N TYR A 305 9.88 5.53 6.00
CA TYR A 305 9.05 6.11 7.05
C TYR A 305 9.55 7.53 7.37
N ILE A 306 8.71 8.52 7.13
CA ILE A 306 9.05 9.95 7.23
C ILE A 306 8.07 10.62 8.18
N ASN A 307 8.59 11.24 9.24
CA ASN A 307 7.82 11.97 10.27
C ASN A 307 6.71 11.12 10.90
N CYS A 308 6.90 9.81 10.98
CA CYS A 308 5.95 8.90 11.62
C CYS A 308 6.16 8.86 13.14
N THR A 309 5.09 8.66 13.90
CA THR A 309 5.18 8.30 15.32
C THR A 309 5.21 6.78 15.47
N MET A 310 6.27 6.25 16.08
CA MET A 310 6.48 4.83 16.28
C MET A 310 6.40 4.49 17.78
N GLU A 311 5.41 3.68 18.15
CA GLU A 311 5.25 3.19 19.51
C GLU A 311 6.27 2.09 19.86
N SER A 312 6.33 1.70 21.14
CA SER A 312 7.41 0.87 21.68
C SER A 312 7.47 -0.55 21.10
N LEU A 313 6.42 -0.97 20.39
CA LEU A 313 6.32 -2.32 19.81
C LEU A 313 7.33 -2.58 18.68
N ILE A 314 7.91 -1.53 18.08
CA ILE A 314 8.90 -1.65 17.01
C ILE A 314 10.22 -2.14 17.59
N ALA A 315 10.72 -3.26 17.05
CA ALA A 315 11.99 -3.83 17.46
C ALA A 315 13.15 -2.86 17.21
N PRO A 316 14.17 -2.78 18.09
CA PRO A 316 15.31 -1.87 17.92
C PRO A 316 16.02 -2.02 16.57
N GLU A 317 16.10 -3.25 16.05
CA GLU A 317 16.68 -3.56 14.73
C GLU A 317 15.90 -2.89 13.57
N GLY A 318 14.62 -2.59 13.80
CA GLY A 318 13.70 -1.91 12.88
C GLY A 318 13.23 -2.77 11.71
N TRP A 319 14.14 -3.48 11.05
CA TRP A 319 13.88 -4.18 9.79
C TRP A 319 14.25 -5.65 9.88
N LEU A 320 13.48 -6.50 9.19
CA LEU A 320 13.66 -7.96 9.23
C LEU A 320 14.25 -8.46 7.89
N PRO A 321 15.30 -9.30 7.90
CA PRO A 321 15.76 -9.97 6.68
C PRO A 321 14.66 -10.88 6.10
N TRP A 322 14.62 -11.02 4.78
CA TRP A 322 13.72 -11.99 4.15
C TRP A 322 14.24 -13.43 4.35
N SER A 323 15.49 -13.66 3.95
CA SER A 323 16.21 -14.91 4.17
C SER A 323 17.71 -14.67 3.97
N GLY A 324 18.53 -15.00 4.98
CA GLY A 324 19.98 -14.79 4.91
C GLY A 324 20.34 -13.33 4.58
N ASP A 325 21.22 -13.16 3.60
CA ASP A 325 21.70 -11.88 3.07
C ASP A 325 20.94 -11.38 1.83
N PHE A 326 19.86 -12.07 1.43
CA PHE A 326 19.07 -11.69 0.27
C PHE A 326 18.60 -10.23 0.34
N ALA A 327 18.82 -9.50 -0.76
CA ALA A 327 18.46 -8.10 -0.96
C ALA A 327 19.16 -7.07 -0.05
N LEU A 328 19.91 -7.49 0.98
CA LEU A 328 20.44 -6.58 2.01
C LEU A 328 21.44 -5.56 1.44
N SER A 329 22.06 -5.85 0.30
CA SER A 329 23.01 -4.98 -0.41
C SER A 329 22.35 -4.09 -1.48
N THR A 330 21.08 -4.32 -1.83
CA THR A 330 20.40 -3.69 -2.98
C THR A 330 19.13 -2.93 -2.59
N LEU A 331 18.45 -3.33 -1.51
CA LEU A 331 17.25 -2.67 -0.99
C LEU A 331 17.51 -1.24 -0.52
N TYR A 332 16.46 -0.44 -0.39
CA TYR A 332 16.49 0.88 0.24
C TYR A 332 15.41 1.01 1.31
N TYR A 333 15.81 0.86 2.58
CA TYR A 333 14.95 1.07 3.74
C TYR A 333 15.39 2.31 4.50
N GLY A 334 14.51 3.31 4.49
CA GLY A 334 14.81 4.68 4.93
C GLY A 334 13.94 5.14 6.10
N GLU A 335 14.54 5.88 7.02
CA GLU A 335 13.84 6.59 8.10
C GLU A 335 14.26 8.07 8.13
N PHE A 336 13.32 8.99 8.39
CA PHE A 336 13.60 10.42 8.59
C PHE A 336 12.61 11.04 9.57
N GLY A 337 13.09 11.81 10.54
CA GLY A 337 12.24 12.62 11.42
C GLY A 337 11.20 11.85 12.26
N ASN A 338 11.32 10.53 12.38
CA ASN A 338 10.37 9.72 13.15
C ASN A 338 10.51 10.00 14.66
N SER A 339 9.40 9.92 15.38
CA SER A 339 9.31 10.20 16.82
C SER A 339 8.68 9.04 17.60
N GLY A 340 8.74 9.10 18.93
CA GLY A 340 8.17 8.07 19.81
C GLY A 340 9.16 6.98 20.23
N PRO A 341 8.77 6.10 21.18
CA PRO A 341 9.67 5.14 21.81
C PRO A 341 10.24 4.08 20.85
N GLY A 342 9.58 3.78 19.73
CA GLY A 342 10.05 2.86 18.70
C GLY A 342 10.95 3.48 17.62
N ALA A 343 11.11 4.81 17.63
CA ALA A 343 11.80 5.55 16.57
C ALA A 343 13.33 5.65 16.74
N ASN A 344 13.90 5.12 17.83
CA ASN A 344 15.34 5.19 18.04
C ASN A 344 16.12 4.41 16.97
N VAL A 345 16.89 5.12 16.16
CA VAL A 345 17.66 4.56 15.04
C VAL A 345 19.03 3.98 15.44
N SER A 346 19.50 4.21 16.68
CA SER A 346 20.87 3.86 17.10
C SER A 346 21.21 2.36 17.03
N SER A 347 20.17 1.51 17.05
CA SER A 347 20.30 0.04 17.06
C SER A 347 19.72 -0.61 15.81
N ARG A 348 19.43 0.18 14.77
CA ARG A 348 18.94 -0.35 13.50
C ARG A 348 19.98 -1.25 12.85
N VAL A 349 19.49 -2.18 12.06
CA VAL A 349 20.34 -3.02 11.20
C VAL A 349 21.28 -2.16 10.33
N PRO A 350 22.53 -2.58 10.10
CA PRO A 350 23.52 -1.76 9.39
C PRO A 350 23.21 -1.53 7.90
N TRP A 351 22.25 -2.28 7.34
CA TRP A 351 21.83 -2.21 5.95
C TRP A 351 20.63 -1.30 5.71
N SER A 352 20.04 -0.70 6.74
CA SER A 352 19.08 0.41 6.61
C SER A 352 19.81 1.75 6.41
N ARG A 353 19.06 2.81 6.12
CA ARG A 353 19.56 4.16 5.87
C ARG A 353 18.73 5.20 6.60
N LEU A 354 19.36 6.30 6.96
CA LEU A 354 18.65 7.55 7.19
C LEU A 354 18.42 8.20 5.83
N VAL A 355 17.20 8.67 5.56
CA VAL A 355 16.94 9.44 4.34
C VAL A 355 17.58 10.81 4.54
N PRO A 356 18.47 11.28 3.64
CA PRO A 356 19.00 12.63 3.72
C PRO A 356 17.88 13.66 3.60
N GLU A 357 17.97 14.77 4.33
CA GLU A 357 16.92 15.80 4.38
C GLU A 357 16.59 16.33 2.97
N GLU A 358 17.60 16.55 2.15
CA GLU A 358 17.51 16.98 0.76
C GLU A 358 16.79 15.99 -0.17
N HIS A 359 16.58 14.73 0.27
CA HIS A 359 15.90 13.70 -0.51
C HIS A 359 14.49 13.39 0.00
N VAL A 360 14.08 13.95 1.15
CA VAL A 360 12.78 13.70 1.77
C VAL A 360 11.63 14.06 0.83
N SER A 361 11.73 15.20 0.12
CA SER A 361 10.70 15.67 -0.80
C SER A 361 10.42 14.72 -1.97
N THR A 362 11.38 13.86 -2.33
CA THR A 362 11.20 12.81 -3.37
C THR A 362 10.03 11.89 -3.05
N TYR A 363 9.73 11.70 -1.76
CA TYR A 363 8.71 10.78 -1.28
C TYR A 363 7.36 11.45 -0.99
N TYR A 364 7.23 12.76 -1.25
CA TYR A 364 5.95 13.46 -1.14
C TYR A 364 5.03 13.18 -2.33
N VAL A 365 3.74 13.45 -2.15
CA VAL A 365 2.67 13.10 -3.09
C VAL A 365 2.93 13.66 -4.48
N GLU A 366 3.38 14.91 -4.55
CA GLU A 366 3.70 15.62 -5.77
C GLU A 366 4.84 14.92 -6.52
N ASN A 367 5.96 14.62 -5.87
CA ASN A 367 7.14 14.10 -6.56
C ASN A 367 7.08 12.58 -6.79
N PHE A 368 6.59 11.82 -5.81
CA PHE A 368 6.61 10.35 -5.85
C PHE A 368 5.48 9.79 -6.71
N LEU A 369 4.30 10.41 -6.65
CA LEU A 369 3.11 9.97 -7.36
C LEU A 369 2.71 10.89 -8.52
N GLN A 370 3.43 11.99 -8.75
CA GLN A 370 3.01 13.02 -9.72
C GLN A 370 1.61 13.53 -9.37
N GLY A 371 1.36 13.71 -8.08
CA GLY A 371 0.02 13.93 -7.53
C GLY A 371 -0.67 15.16 -8.10
N ASP A 372 0.07 16.19 -8.47
CA ASP A 372 -0.44 17.40 -9.13
C ASP A 372 -1.08 17.14 -10.50
N GLU A 373 -0.72 16.04 -11.18
CA GLU A 373 -1.28 15.68 -12.49
C GLU A 373 -2.68 15.07 -12.39
N TRP A 374 -3.05 14.47 -11.26
CA TRP A 374 -4.28 13.64 -11.15
C TRP A 374 -5.07 13.81 -9.85
N ILE A 375 -4.46 14.35 -8.80
CA ILE A 375 -5.12 14.78 -7.57
C ILE A 375 -5.39 16.28 -7.72
N THR A 376 -6.59 16.61 -8.17
CA THR A 376 -7.00 18.01 -8.34
C THR A 376 -7.02 18.73 -7.00
N THR A 377 -6.19 19.77 -6.85
CA THR A 377 -6.34 20.79 -5.81
C THR A 377 -7.46 21.74 -6.24
N ALA A 378 -8.48 21.91 -5.40
CA ALA A 378 -9.43 23.01 -5.53
C ALA A 378 -8.65 24.32 -5.59
N SER A 379 -8.94 25.08 -6.64
CA SER A 379 -8.54 26.47 -6.81
C SER A 379 -9.36 27.38 -5.90
#